data_AF-A0A382D3M5-F1
#
_entry.id   AF-A0A382D3M5-F1
#
_cell.length_a   1.000
_cell.length_b   1.000
_cell.length_c   1.000
_cell.angle_alpha   90.00
_cell.angle_beta   90.00
_cell.angle_gamma   90.00
#
_symmetry.space_group_name_H-M   'P 1'
#
loop_
_entity.id
_entity.type
_entity.pdbx_description
1 polymer ?
#
loop_
_entity_poly.entity_id
_entity_poly.type
_entity_poly.pdbx_seq_one_letter_code
_entity_poly.pdbx_strand_id
1 'polypeptide(L)' 'EEEFLWKNKDPIKQLEKKLIKEKFVNKEYLNNVKKSVIKELNKAVRYAEKSPLPKIKNLKKNVYAL' A
#
# COMPACT_ATOMS: atom_id res chain seq x y z
N GLU A 1 4.22 4.28 25.95
CA GLU A 1 5.69 4.13 25.80
C GLU A 1 6.09 3.05 24.80
N GLU A 2 5.41 1.90 24.73
CA GLU A 2 5.73 0.82 23.77
C GLU A 2 5.59 1.18 22.29
N GLU A 3 4.54 1.91 21.90
CA GLU A 3 4.32 2.29 20.49
C GLU A 3 5.53 3.03 19.89
N PHE A 4 6.17 3.89 20.68
CA PHE A 4 7.35 4.64 20.25
C PHE A 4 8.56 3.72 20.07
N LEU A 5 8.74 2.74 20.97
CA LEU A 5 9.79 1.71 20.86
C LEU A 5 9.62 0.89 19.57
N TRP A 6 8.40 0.52 19.23
CA TRP A 6 8.10 -0.23 18.00
C TRP A 6 8.24 0.62 16.74
N LYS A 7 7.78 1.88 16.76
CA LYS A 7 7.99 2.83 15.64
C LYS A 7 9.47 3.13 15.36
N ASN A 8 10.33 3.07 16.38
CA ASN A 8 11.78 3.21 16.20
C ASN A 8 12.43 1.98 15.55
N LYS A 9 11.82 0.80 15.71
CA LYS A 9 12.22 -0.46 15.08
C LYS A 9 11.55 -0.70 13.72
N ASP A 10 11.04 0.35 13.08
CA ASP A 10 10.38 0.27 11.79
C ASP A 10 11.30 -0.40 10.73
N PRO A 11 10.91 -1.58 10.23
CA PRO A 11 11.73 -2.36 9.31
C PRO A 11 11.95 -1.64 7.98
N ILE A 12 11.00 -0.81 7.54
CA ILE A 12 11.09 -0.05 6.29
C ILE A 12 12.19 1.00 6.43
N LYS A 13 12.24 1.72 7.54
CA LYS A 13 13.28 2.73 7.81
C LYS A 13 14.66 2.10 7.99
N GLN A 14 14.74 0.94 8.63
CA GLN A 14 15.99 0.23 8.81
C GLN A 14 16.54 -0.27 7.46
N LEU A 15 15.67 -0.83 6.61
CA LEU A 15 16.02 -1.28 5.28
C LEU A 15 16.42 -0.10 4.37
N GLU A 16 15.66 1.00 4.39
CA GLU A 16 15.99 2.23 3.66
C GLU A 16 17.40 2.73 4.00
N LYS A 17 17.75 2.79 5.29
CA LYS A 17 19.10 3.17 5.73
C LYS A 17 20.17 2.19 5.24
N LYS A 18 19.89 0.88 5.30
CA LYS A 18 20.84 -0.16 4.86
C LYS A 18 21.10 -0.07 3.35
N LEU A 19 20.04 0.04 2.54
CA LEU A 19 20.14 0.13 1.08
C LEU A 19 20.86 1.39 0.60
N ILE A 20 20.66 2.53 1.29
CA ILE A 20 21.41 3.77 1.01
C ILE A 20 22.89 3.61 1.41
N LYS A 21 23.16 3.02 2.58
CA LYS A 21 24.52 2.79 3.07
C LYS A 21 25.32 1.89 2.14
N GLU A 22 24.70 0.84 1.62
CA GLU A 22 25.28 -0.12 0.67
C GLU A 22 25.29 0.42 -0.78
N LYS A 23 24.81 1.65 -1.02
CA LYS A 23 24.74 2.33 -2.33
C LYS A 23 23.89 1.59 -3.38
N PHE A 24 23.00 0.69 -2.98
CA PHE A 24 22.06 0.03 -3.89
C PHE A 24 20.99 0.99 -4.43
N VAL A 25 20.59 1.98 -3.63
CA VAL A 25 19.58 2.98 -3.99
C VAL A 25 19.96 4.35 -3.45
N ASN A 26 19.48 5.41 -4.11
CA ASN A 26 19.58 6.78 -3.62
C ASN A 26 18.22 7.27 -3.06
N LYS A 27 18.24 8.40 -2.34
CA LYS A 27 17.01 8.99 -1.78
C LYS A 27 15.99 9.36 -2.86
N GLU A 28 16.46 9.79 -4.03
CA GLU A 28 15.60 10.18 -5.14
C GLU A 28 14.80 8.99 -5.71
N TYR A 29 15.46 7.85 -5.89
CA TYR A 29 14.85 6.59 -6.31
C TYR A 29 13.76 6.18 -5.32
N LEU A 30 14.05 6.17 -4.03
CA LEU A 30 13.06 5.83 -3.00
C LEU A 30 11.87 6.80 -2.99
N ASN A 31 12.12 8.09 -3.24
CA ASN A 31 11.04 9.07 -3.36
C ASN A 31 10.18 8.81 -4.61
N ASN A 32 10.79 8.43 -5.73
CA ASN A 32 10.07 8.07 -6.95
C ASN A 32 9.21 6.81 -6.76
N VAL A 33 9.72 5.80 -6.04
CA VAL A 33 8.93 4.62 -5.66
C VAL A 33 7.74 5.01 -4.78
N LYS A 34 7.94 5.87 -3.76
CA LYS A 34 6.82 6.35 -2.93
C LYS A 34 5.76 7.07 -3.79
N LYS A 35 6.19 7.93 -4.72
CA LYS A 35 5.28 8.62 -5.65
C LYS A 35 4.53 7.66 -6.58
N SER A 36 5.19 6.63 -7.12
CA SER A 36 4.54 5.66 -8.01
C SER A 36 3.48 4.86 -7.26
N VAL A 37 3.77 4.40 -6.04
CA VAL A 37 2.83 3.67 -5.19
C VAL A 37 1.62 4.55 -4.84
N ILE A 38 1.83 5.81 -4.44
CA ILE A 38 0.72 6.74 -4.16
C ILE A 38 -0.15 6.95 -5.41
N LYS A 39 0.48 7.08 -6.59
CA LYS A 39 -0.25 7.25 -7.85
C LYS A 39 -1.09 6.01 -8.19
N GLU A 40 -0.56 4.81 -7.96
CA GLU A 40 -1.28 3.56 -8.17
C GLU A 40 -2.44 3.40 -7.19
N LEU A 41 -2.20 3.68 -5.90
CA LEU A 41 -3.24 3.68 -4.87
C LEU A 41 -4.38 4.63 -5.24
N ASN A 42 -4.07 5.86 -5.65
CA ASN A 42 -5.09 6.84 -6.07
C ASN A 42 -5.90 6.35 -7.28
N LYS A 43 -5.29 5.63 -8.21
CA LYS A 43 -6.02 5.03 -9.34
C LYS A 43 -6.94 3.91 -8.86
N ALA A 44 -6.47 3.05 -7.95
CA ALA A 44 -7.26 1.95 -7.38
C ALA A 44 -8.47 2.48 -6.60
N VAL A 45 -8.28 3.51 -5.76
CA VAL A 45 -9.37 4.17 -5.02
C VAL A 45 -10.39 4.77 -5.98
N ARG A 46 -9.95 5.55 -6.97
CA ARG A 46 -10.85 6.13 -7.99
C ARG A 46 -11.62 5.07 -8.77
N TYR A 47 -10.99 3.93 -9.04
CA TYR A 47 -11.65 2.81 -9.70
C TYR A 47 -12.73 2.21 -8.80
N ALA A 48 -12.45 2.00 -7.51
CA ALA A 48 -13.43 1.50 -6.54
C ALA A 48 -14.62 2.46 -6.37
N GLU A 49 -14.37 3.76 -6.30
CA GLU A 49 -15.43 4.79 -6.18
C GLU A 49 -16.29 4.92 -7.43
N LYS A 50 -15.69 4.80 -8.62
CA LYS A 50 -16.41 4.83 -9.89
C LYS A 50 -17.10 3.50 -10.23
N SER A 51 -16.76 2.43 -9.51
CA SER A 51 -17.34 1.12 -9.78
C SER A 51 -18.84 1.15 -9.44
N PRO A 52 -19.69 0.62 -10.32
CA PRO A 52 -21.12 0.62 -10.08
C PRO A 52 -21.46 -0.19 -8.83
N LEU A 53 -22.50 0.23 -8.13
CA LEU A 53 -23.01 -0.53 -6.99
C LEU A 53 -23.41 -1.95 -7.44
N PRO A 54 -23.18 -2.96 -6.57
CA PRO A 54 -23.60 -4.31 -6.88
C PRO A 54 -25.12 -4.36 -7.09
N LYS A 55 -25.58 -5.11 -8.10
CA LYS A 55 -27.01 -5.29 -8.36
C LYS A 55 -27.67 -6.00 -7.17
N ILE A 56 -28.93 -5.69 -6.86
CA ILE A 56 -29.72 -6.36 -5.81
C ILE A 56 -29.72 -7.90 -5.96
N LYS A 57 -29.68 -8.43 -7.19
CA LYS A 57 -29.58 -9.87 -7.44
C LYS A 57 -28.28 -10.49 -6.88
N ASN A 58 -27.21 -9.72 -6.75
CA ASN A 58 -25.95 -10.17 -6.14
C ASN A 58 -26.09 -10.45 -4.64
N LEU A 59 -27.14 -9.96 -3.97
CA LEU A 59 -27.37 -10.22 -2.54
C LEU A 59 -27.48 -11.72 -2.22
N LYS A 60 -28.09 -12.49 -3.13
CA LYS A 60 -28.29 -13.95 -2.97
C LYS A 60 -27.10 -14.76 -3.49
N LYS A 61 -26.11 -14.11 -4.11
CA LYS A 61 -24.93 -14.77 -4.67
C LYS A 61 -23.99 -15.17 -3.53
N ASN A 62 -23.41 -16.37 -3.60
CA ASN A 62 -22.52 -16.96 -2.57
C ASN A 62 -23.20 -17.46 -1.28
N VAL A 63 -24.52 -17.58 -1.23
CA VAL A 63 -25.23 -18.19 -0.08
C VAL A 63 -25.07 -19.71 -0.06
N TYR A 64 -25.03 -20.33 -1.24
CA TYR A 64 -24.67 -21.74 -1.42
C TYR A 64 -23.57 -21.83 -2.47
N ALA A 65 -22.55 -22.65 -2.19
CA ALA A 65 -21.60 -23.13 -3.18
C ALA A 65 -22.18 -24.44 -3.72
N LEU A 66 -22.93 -24.38 -4.84
CA LEU A 66 -23.26 -25.60 -5.56
C LEU A 66 -22.01 -26.14 -6.26
#